data_AF-A0A9Q9B9J1-F1
#
_entry.id   AF-A0A9Q9B9J1-F1
#
_cell.length_a   1.000
_cell.length_b   1.000
_cell.length_c   1.000
_cell.angle_alpha   90.00
_cell.angle_beta   90.00
_cell.angle_gamma   90.00
#
_symmetry.space_group_name_H-M   'P 1'
#
loop_
_entity.id
_entity.type
_entity.pdbx_description
1 polymer ?
#
loop_
_entity_poly.entity_id
_entity_poly.type
_entity_poly.pdbx_seq_one_letter_code
_entity_poly.pdbx_strand_id
1 'polypeptide(L)'
;MKHKNFVSMAALLILVLSAVFLVTACPTGTGPSSGSNSGGTLTPPAVSAEETELTALLGKISLDKTIITAASESITISNLPSVPEVRADIASNNIELIEYEAPNQLKVKALPTETADVKITITLTKNGISKSRDFTVKVFKSGDTPTEDDYFNTLTIPTTVSDDFDLPKELKNTESTAITWSTENENIIKIENSGTNPKALIAFDIVERKVKLKATVNGKSKKFEVTVLPVVKIEINNGPNDKKVYEFTQNGITIKEFQDDKLLRGNLYSYTLDDTNKQITVRLTSAFSPEGTWITIEEYYSLMTDMNITALKNQLEGIDALLSKPTISIAETKEVLKNFSHEDMSGYTDEEFFNEFLKDALDMEYNEFTALSPQEQTEKIKAVLIEEKKEIAMSVGLPENASTEDILAEFKKQFQQQAAQQIKEAKEPHTYSYSIRKDSEGKLYFGTTEVYNPSKAWYENRGHWDYHPASSETSWISDMYARKLPNGIIKSDLSIQEDQGGHYNHKHYRGTITGSGPDYTFNGSREDNPGEQITATITDNKNGTIRVKVTSGGTAESTLTFRGHSL
;
A
#
# COMPACT_ATOMS: atom_id res chain seq x y z
N MET A 1 49.88 6.62 -5.11
CA MET A 1 49.10 6.67 -3.84
C MET A 1 48.59 8.09 -3.69
N LYS A 2 47.30 8.29 -4.02
CA LYS A 2 46.40 9.46 -3.80
C LYS A 2 45.39 9.54 -4.96
N HIS A 3 44.59 8.48 -5.10
CA HIS A 3 43.22 8.58 -5.61
C HIS A 3 42.34 8.59 -4.36
N LYS A 4 42.09 9.77 -3.81
CA LYS A 4 41.10 9.96 -2.74
C LYS A 4 40.46 11.31 -3.00
N ASN A 5 39.13 11.29 -3.12
CA ASN A 5 38.19 12.42 -3.09
C ASN A 5 37.88 13.11 -4.44
N PHE A 6 37.38 12.37 -5.43
CA PHE A 6 36.65 12.92 -6.59
C PHE A 6 35.15 12.56 -6.53
N VAL A 7 34.61 12.34 -5.32
CA VAL A 7 33.32 11.67 -5.12
C VAL A 7 32.14 12.65 -5.02
N SER A 8 32.34 13.96 -4.86
CA SER A 8 31.21 14.85 -4.51
C SER A 8 30.24 15.13 -5.66
N MET A 9 30.72 15.36 -6.89
CA MET A 9 29.86 15.72 -8.03
C MET A 9 29.39 14.48 -8.82
N ALA A 10 30.28 13.50 -9.00
CA ALA A 10 29.95 12.20 -9.60
C ALA A 10 29.00 11.35 -8.72
N ALA A 11 28.99 11.52 -7.38
CA ALA A 11 28.03 10.82 -6.52
C ALA A 11 26.60 11.31 -6.71
N LEU A 12 26.38 12.56 -7.16
CA LEU A 12 25.05 13.00 -7.59
C LEU A 12 24.59 12.26 -8.86
N LEU A 13 25.53 11.87 -9.73
CA LEU A 13 25.26 11.12 -10.96
C LEU A 13 24.97 9.63 -10.73
N ILE A 14 25.48 9.04 -9.65
CA ILE A 14 25.45 7.59 -9.40
C ILE A 14 24.16 7.10 -8.74
N LEU A 15 23.32 7.98 -8.19
CA LEU A 15 22.02 7.57 -7.62
C LEU A 15 20.95 7.22 -8.67
N VAL A 16 21.21 7.49 -9.96
CA VAL A 16 20.41 6.98 -11.09
C VAL A 16 21.12 5.83 -11.84
N LEU A 17 22.40 5.56 -11.56
CA LEU A 17 23.26 4.66 -12.37
C LEU A 17 23.90 3.46 -11.64
N SER A 18 23.37 3.01 -10.51
CA SER A 18 23.84 1.76 -9.89
C SER A 18 23.22 0.50 -10.56
N ALA A 19 23.42 0.34 -11.86
CA ALA A 19 23.31 -0.93 -12.59
C ALA A 19 24.07 -0.91 -13.93
N VAL A 20 25.40 -0.68 -13.92
CA VAL A 20 26.24 -0.92 -15.10
C VAL A 20 26.26 -2.42 -15.42
N PHE A 21 25.74 -2.81 -16.59
CA PHE A 21 26.12 -4.06 -17.24
C PHE A 21 26.58 -3.83 -18.68
N LEU A 22 27.88 -4.06 -18.88
CA LEU A 22 28.48 -4.47 -20.14
C LEU A 22 27.90 -5.82 -20.57
N VAL A 23 27.17 -5.91 -21.69
CA VAL A 23 27.10 -7.14 -22.51
C VAL A 23 26.96 -6.80 -24.01
N THR A 24 27.77 -7.52 -24.77
CA THR A 24 27.91 -7.57 -26.23
C THR A 24 26.69 -8.14 -26.98
N ALA A 25 26.66 -7.86 -28.28
CA ALA A 25 25.50 -7.92 -29.18
C ALA A 25 25.04 -9.31 -29.68
N CYS A 26 23.81 -9.27 -30.25
CA CYS A 26 23.19 -10.04 -31.35
C CYS A 26 22.10 -11.10 -31.00
N PRO A 27 21.16 -11.40 -31.94
CA PRO A 27 20.36 -10.49 -32.76
C PRO A 27 18.84 -10.75 -32.65
N THR A 28 18.10 -9.81 -33.24
CA THR A 28 16.65 -9.63 -33.36
C THR A 28 15.83 -10.85 -33.81
N GLY A 29 14.69 -11.07 -33.14
CA GLY A 29 13.55 -11.84 -33.66
C GLY A 29 12.31 -10.94 -33.76
N THR A 30 11.80 -10.80 -34.99
CA THR A 30 10.66 -9.99 -35.42
C THR A 30 9.32 -10.41 -34.77
N GLY A 31 8.46 -9.43 -34.48
CA GLY A 31 7.11 -9.63 -33.92
C GLY A 31 6.09 -10.33 -34.84
N PRO A 32 4.80 -10.30 -34.47
CA PRO A 32 3.98 -9.21 -34.98
C PRO A 32 2.95 -8.59 -34.02
N SER A 33 2.83 -7.26 -34.17
CA SER A 33 1.64 -6.39 -34.17
C SER A 33 0.24 -7.02 -34.05
N SER A 34 -0.62 -6.50 -33.16
CA SER A 34 -1.62 -5.47 -33.50
C SER A 34 -2.68 -5.28 -32.40
N GLY A 35 -3.09 -4.03 -32.14
CA GLY A 35 -4.36 -3.74 -31.46
C GLY A 35 -4.40 -2.53 -30.53
N SER A 36 -4.03 -1.34 -31.01
CA SER A 36 -4.30 -0.08 -30.30
C SER A 36 -5.81 0.16 -30.15
N ASN A 37 -6.24 0.53 -28.95
CA ASN A 37 -7.38 1.42 -28.74
C ASN A 37 -7.01 2.41 -27.63
N SER A 38 -6.62 3.61 -28.07
CA SER A 38 -6.37 4.80 -27.26
C SER A 38 -7.68 5.48 -26.87
N GLY A 39 -7.73 6.07 -25.67
CA GLY A 39 -8.55 7.27 -25.44
C GLY A 39 -9.70 7.17 -24.43
N GLY A 40 -9.65 6.28 -23.44
CA GLY A 40 -10.47 6.40 -22.25
C GLY A 40 -9.62 6.93 -21.09
N THR A 41 -10.01 8.03 -20.46
CA THR A 41 -9.41 8.47 -19.19
C THR A 41 -9.43 7.27 -18.23
N LEU A 42 -8.27 6.75 -17.85
CA LEU A 42 -8.13 5.63 -16.93
C LEU A 42 -8.45 6.11 -15.51
N THR A 43 -9.71 6.47 -15.25
CA THR A 43 -10.18 6.70 -13.89
C THR A 43 -10.35 5.34 -13.21
N PRO A 44 -9.82 5.17 -11.97
CA PRO A 44 -10.16 4.01 -11.17
C PRO A 44 -11.68 3.83 -11.12
N PRO A 45 -12.21 2.59 -11.16
CA PRO A 45 -13.64 2.38 -11.07
C PRO A 45 -14.18 3.09 -9.83
N ALA A 46 -15.21 3.93 -10.00
CA ALA A 46 -15.83 4.60 -8.88
C ALA A 46 -16.42 3.54 -7.94
N VAL A 47 -15.89 3.49 -6.73
CA VAL A 47 -16.51 2.75 -5.63
C VAL A 47 -17.83 3.45 -5.34
N SER A 48 -18.95 2.71 -5.39
CA SER A 48 -20.23 3.20 -4.86
C SER A 48 -20.17 3.23 -3.32
N ALA A 49 -19.32 4.11 -2.78
CA ALA A 49 -19.16 4.33 -1.36
C ALA A 49 -20.49 4.76 -0.73
N GLU A 50 -21.30 5.51 -1.47
CA GLU A 50 -22.60 6.02 -1.05
C GLU A 50 -23.63 4.91 -0.77
N GLU A 51 -23.75 3.89 -1.63
CA GLU A 51 -24.68 2.77 -1.33
C GLU A 51 -24.25 1.99 -0.08
N THR A 52 -22.95 1.78 0.08
CA THR A 52 -22.39 1.08 1.24
C THR A 52 -22.61 1.88 2.51
N GLU A 53 -22.38 3.20 2.45
CA GLU A 53 -22.63 4.16 3.53
C GLU A 53 -24.11 4.20 3.92
N LEU A 54 -25.03 4.33 2.97
CA LEU A 54 -26.47 4.36 3.25
C LEU A 54 -26.96 3.06 3.89
N THR A 55 -26.45 1.92 3.41
CA THR A 55 -26.79 0.60 3.98
C THR A 55 -26.24 0.45 5.40
N ALA A 56 -25.02 0.92 5.65
CA ALA A 56 -24.42 0.96 6.98
C ALA A 56 -25.23 1.83 7.95
N LEU A 57 -25.66 3.02 7.53
CA LEU A 57 -26.50 3.91 8.34
C LEU A 57 -27.85 3.25 8.68
N LEU A 58 -28.53 2.65 7.71
CA LEU A 58 -29.77 1.90 7.94
C LEU A 58 -29.58 0.74 8.94
N GLY A 59 -28.42 0.09 8.93
CA GLY A 59 -28.06 -0.97 9.87
C GLY A 59 -28.10 -0.52 11.33
N LYS A 60 -27.76 0.76 11.61
CA LYS A 60 -27.70 1.34 12.97
C LYS A 60 -29.08 1.78 13.50
N ILE A 61 -30.06 1.95 12.63
CA ILE A 61 -31.40 2.41 13.01
C ILE A 61 -32.17 1.30 13.75
N SER A 62 -32.86 1.68 14.82
CA SER A 62 -33.67 0.77 15.64
C SER A 62 -34.94 1.43 16.14
N LEU A 63 -35.97 0.62 16.44
CA LEU A 63 -37.17 1.08 17.13
C LEU A 63 -37.07 0.78 18.64
N ASP A 64 -37.49 1.72 19.47
CA ASP A 64 -37.63 1.50 20.91
C ASP A 64 -38.71 0.47 21.23
N LYS A 65 -39.78 0.41 20.42
CA LYS A 65 -40.91 -0.51 20.54
C LYS A 65 -41.25 -1.21 19.23
N THR A 66 -41.55 -2.50 19.33
CA THR A 66 -42.03 -3.36 18.23
C THR A 66 -43.34 -4.06 18.57
N ILE A 67 -43.87 -3.85 19.78
CA ILE A 67 -45.17 -4.32 20.24
C ILE A 67 -45.93 -3.13 20.81
N ILE A 68 -47.18 -2.98 20.39
CA ILE A 68 -48.09 -1.90 20.79
C ILE A 68 -49.36 -2.49 21.39
N THR A 69 -49.75 -1.99 22.57
CA THR A 69 -50.92 -2.47 23.33
C THR A 69 -51.91 -1.35 23.69
N ALA A 70 -51.48 -0.09 23.64
CA ALA A 70 -52.32 1.07 23.91
C ALA A 70 -52.18 2.18 22.87
N ALA A 71 -53.28 2.86 22.57
CA ALA A 71 -53.32 3.97 21.61
C ALA A 71 -52.60 5.25 22.10
N SER A 72 -52.24 5.31 23.39
CA SER A 72 -51.42 6.40 23.95
C SER A 72 -49.92 6.18 23.76
N GLU A 73 -49.50 5.03 23.22
CA GLU A 73 -48.10 4.73 23.00
C GLU A 73 -47.54 5.49 21.78
N SER A 74 -46.24 5.77 21.82
CA SER A 74 -45.45 6.25 20.68
C SER A 74 -44.26 5.33 20.45
N ILE A 75 -43.72 5.38 19.23
CA ILE A 75 -42.52 4.66 18.81
C ILE A 75 -41.45 5.69 18.49
N THR A 76 -40.30 5.56 19.14
CA THR A 76 -39.11 6.35 18.91
C THR A 76 -38.16 5.59 17.99
N ILE A 77 -37.69 6.25 16.94
CA ILE A 77 -36.68 5.75 16.01
C ILE A 77 -35.32 6.29 16.48
N SER A 78 -34.44 5.40 16.90
CA SER A 78 -33.08 5.77 17.33
C SER A 78 -32.09 5.73 16.16
N ASN A 79 -31.01 6.51 16.27
CA ASN A 79 -29.89 6.56 15.33
C ASN A 79 -30.25 6.99 13.89
N LEU A 80 -31.30 7.80 13.71
CA LEU A 80 -31.53 8.48 12.45
C LEU A 80 -30.35 9.43 12.14
N PRO A 81 -29.77 9.37 10.93
CA PRO A 81 -28.66 10.24 10.56
C PRO A 81 -29.09 11.70 10.57
N SER A 82 -28.25 12.56 11.15
CA SER A 82 -28.45 14.01 11.19
C SER A 82 -27.47 14.77 10.30
N VAL A 83 -26.85 14.09 9.33
CA VAL A 83 -25.89 14.70 8.41
C VAL A 83 -26.62 15.45 7.29
N PRO A 84 -26.21 16.67 6.91
CA PRO A 84 -26.94 17.51 5.95
C PRO A 84 -27.18 16.87 4.57
N GLU A 85 -26.29 15.96 4.18
CA GLU A 85 -26.29 15.32 2.86
C GLU A 85 -27.21 14.09 2.76
N VAL A 86 -27.72 13.58 3.90
CA VAL A 86 -28.58 12.39 3.93
C VAL A 86 -29.99 12.78 4.35
N ARG A 87 -30.97 12.54 3.47
CA ARG A 87 -32.39 12.68 3.77
C ARG A 87 -32.96 11.35 4.25
N ALA A 88 -33.73 11.38 5.34
CA ALA A 88 -34.49 10.23 5.82
C ALA A 88 -35.99 10.41 5.57
N ASP A 89 -36.63 9.41 4.97
CA ASP A 89 -38.08 9.34 4.78
C ASP A 89 -38.63 8.11 5.53
N ILE A 90 -39.74 8.29 6.25
CA ILE A 90 -40.36 7.25 7.07
C ILE A 90 -41.78 7.01 6.57
N ALA A 91 -42.13 5.75 6.33
CA ALA A 91 -43.45 5.35 5.86
C ALA A 91 -44.02 4.21 6.69
N SER A 92 -45.32 4.27 6.96
CA SER A 92 -46.10 3.16 7.53
C SER A 92 -47.00 2.58 6.45
N ASN A 93 -47.05 1.25 6.34
CA ASN A 93 -47.99 0.60 5.41
C ASN A 93 -49.45 0.67 5.91
N ASN A 94 -49.69 1.10 7.15
CA ASN A 94 -51.01 1.22 7.73
C ASN A 94 -51.11 2.49 8.61
N ILE A 95 -51.34 3.62 7.95
CA ILE A 95 -51.46 4.95 8.58
C ILE A 95 -52.68 5.10 9.49
N GLU A 96 -53.66 4.20 9.40
CA GLU A 96 -54.81 4.22 10.31
C GLU A 96 -54.48 3.67 11.70
N LEU A 97 -53.40 2.88 11.81
CA LEU A 97 -52.91 2.35 13.08
C LEU A 97 -51.70 3.12 13.61
N ILE A 98 -50.72 3.41 12.74
CA ILE A 98 -49.48 4.09 13.12
C ILE A 98 -49.18 5.16 12.07
N GLU A 99 -49.13 6.42 12.51
CA GLU A 99 -48.85 7.58 11.66
C GLU A 99 -47.56 8.31 12.09
N TYR A 100 -47.01 9.09 11.16
CA TYR A 100 -45.89 9.96 11.43
C TYR A 100 -46.31 11.14 12.31
N GLU A 101 -45.55 11.42 13.38
CA GLU A 101 -45.85 12.51 14.30
C GLU A 101 -44.81 13.63 14.21
N ALA A 102 -43.54 13.28 14.39
CA ALA A 102 -42.43 14.22 14.43
C ALA A 102 -41.16 13.56 13.85
N PRO A 103 -40.09 14.33 13.56
CA PRO A 103 -38.82 13.74 13.14
C PRO A 103 -38.39 12.72 14.18
N ASN A 104 -38.15 11.47 13.78
CA ASN A 104 -37.84 10.31 14.64
C ASN A 104 -38.98 9.70 15.46
N GLN A 105 -40.21 10.19 15.37
CA GLN A 105 -41.31 9.73 16.22
C GLN A 105 -42.55 9.34 15.41
N LEU A 106 -43.10 8.17 15.74
CA LEU A 106 -44.37 7.68 15.22
C LEU A 106 -45.40 7.60 16.35
N LYS A 107 -46.64 7.93 16.04
CA LYS A 107 -47.77 7.89 16.97
C LYS A 107 -48.70 6.75 16.64
N VAL A 108 -49.18 6.06 17.67
CA VAL A 108 -50.26 5.08 17.54
C VAL A 108 -51.59 5.83 17.46
N LYS A 109 -52.27 5.73 16.32
CA LYS A 109 -53.55 6.43 16.08
C LYS A 109 -54.74 5.65 16.60
N ALA A 110 -54.71 4.32 16.44
CA ALA A 110 -55.76 3.42 16.88
C ALA A 110 -55.24 2.00 17.10
N LEU A 111 -55.99 1.20 17.87
CA LEU A 111 -55.79 -0.24 17.95
C LEU A 111 -56.71 -0.95 16.94
N PRO A 112 -56.25 -2.05 16.33
CA PRO A 112 -57.04 -2.77 15.34
C PRO A 112 -58.12 -3.64 16.01
N THR A 113 -59.09 -4.10 15.21
CA THR A 113 -60.13 -5.05 15.65
C THR A 113 -59.61 -6.48 15.79
N GLU A 114 -58.52 -6.79 15.10
CA GLU A 114 -57.74 -8.04 15.17
C GLU A 114 -56.25 -7.68 15.22
N THR A 115 -55.46 -8.42 15.98
CA THR A 115 -54.01 -8.18 16.08
C THR A 115 -53.37 -8.19 14.69
N ALA A 116 -52.60 -7.14 14.39
CA ALA A 116 -52.08 -6.87 13.05
C ALA A 116 -50.59 -6.55 13.07
N ASP A 117 -49.88 -6.95 12.02
CA ASP A 117 -48.49 -6.56 11.79
C ASP A 117 -48.45 -5.32 10.89
N VAL A 118 -47.88 -4.23 11.42
CA VAL A 118 -47.65 -2.97 10.71
C VAL A 118 -46.18 -2.90 10.29
N LYS A 119 -45.94 -2.55 9.04
CA LYS A 119 -44.61 -2.42 8.45
C LYS A 119 -44.23 -0.94 8.42
N ILE A 120 -43.12 -0.62 9.09
CA ILE A 120 -42.50 0.70 9.06
C ILE A 120 -41.26 0.63 8.17
N THR A 121 -41.24 1.40 7.09
CA THR A 121 -40.13 1.49 6.14
C THR A 121 -39.40 2.81 6.34
N ILE A 122 -38.09 2.73 6.56
CA ILE A 122 -37.20 3.89 6.64
C ILE A 122 -36.31 3.90 5.41
N THR A 123 -36.30 5.00 4.67
CA THR A 123 -35.52 5.19 3.45
C THR A 123 -34.50 6.31 3.66
N LEU A 124 -33.23 6.05 3.38
CA LEU A 124 -32.18 7.06 3.39
C LEU A 124 -31.78 7.38 1.94
N THR A 125 -31.62 8.67 1.63
CA THR A 125 -31.24 9.16 0.30
C THR A 125 -30.06 10.12 0.38
N LYS A 126 -29.02 9.89 -0.42
CA LYS A 126 -27.84 10.76 -0.58
C LYS A 126 -27.49 10.82 -2.07
N ASN A 127 -27.27 12.02 -2.60
CA ASN A 127 -26.88 12.25 -4.00
C ASN A 127 -27.74 11.52 -5.06
N GLY A 128 -29.03 11.33 -4.78
CA GLY A 128 -29.98 10.65 -5.68
C GLY A 128 -30.01 9.13 -5.55
N ILE A 129 -29.17 8.53 -4.72
CA ILE A 129 -29.18 7.10 -4.38
C ILE A 129 -30.03 6.89 -3.12
N SER A 130 -30.95 5.92 -3.14
CA SER A 130 -31.81 5.58 -2.01
C SER A 130 -31.67 4.12 -1.59
N LYS A 131 -31.64 3.86 -0.28
CA LYS A 131 -31.75 2.51 0.32
C LYS A 131 -32.83 2.53 1.40
N SER A 132 -33.48 1.39 1.63
CA SER A 132 -34.55 1.29 2.63
C SER A 132 -34.37 0.08 3.55
N ARG A 133 -34.89 0.20 4.77
CA ARG A 133 -35.01 -0.89 5.75
C ARG A 133 -36.41 -0.94 6.32
N ASP A 134 -36.90 -2.15 6.51
CA ASP A 134 -38.23 -2.42 7.05
C ASP A 134 -38.16 -2.93 8.49
N PHE A 135 -39.12 -2.49 9.30
CA PHE A 135 -39.38 -2.96 10.65
C PHE A 135 -40.82 -3.46 10.72
N THR A 136 -41.04 -4.57 11.43
CA THR A 136 -42.37 -5.09 11.71
C THR A 136 -42.75 -4.75 13.15
N VAL A 137 -43.86 -4.05 13.31
CA VAL A 137 -44.46 -3.67 14.59
C VAL A 137 -45.77 -4.43 14.74
N LYS A 138 -45.90 -5.23 15.78
CA LYS A 138 -47.14 -5.95 16.08
C LYS A 138 -48.06 -5.08 16.93
N VAL A 139 -49.24 -4.75 16.41
CA VAL A 139 -50.25 -3.94 17.10
C VAL A 139 -51.38 -4.86 17.56
N PHE A 140 -51.54 -4.96 18.87
CA PHE A 140 -52.53 -5.85 19.48
C PHE A 140 -53.93 -5.25 19.44
N LYS A 141 -54.93 -6.13 19.31
CA LYS A 141 -56.32 -5.77 19.57
C LYS A 141 -56.46 -5.28 21.02
N SER A 142 -57.34 -4.31 21.23
CA SER A 142 -57.64 -3.81 22.57
C SER A 142 -58.07 -4.94 23.53
N GLY A 143 -57.39 -5.03 24.67
CA GLY A 143 -57.62 -6.04 25.71
C GLY A 143 -56.80 -7.32 25.55
N ASP A 144 -56.12 -7.53 24.42
CA ASP A 144 -55.19 -8.65 24.27
C ASP A 144 -53.90 -8.37 25.06
N THR A 145 -53.29 -9.43 25.60
CA THR A 145 -52.02 -9.37 26.32
C THR A 145 -50.94 -10.08 25.52
N PRO A 146 -49.79 -9.42 25.23
CA PRO A 146 -48.69 -10.06 24.53
C PRO A 146 -48.12 -11.26 25.30
N THR A 147 -47.74 -12.31 24.58
CA THR A 147 -47.06 -13.48 25.14
C THR A 147 -45.54 -13.37 25.01
N GLU A 148 -44.77 -14.17 25.74
CA GLU A 148 -43.31 -14.29 25.55
C GLU A 148 -42.96 -14.64 24.09
N ASP A 149 -43.78 -15.48 23.44
CA ASP A 149 -43.61 -15.83 22.04
C ASP A 149 -43.82 -14.64 21.11
N ASP A 150 -44.69 -13.70 21.46
CA ASP A 150 -44.85 -12.46 20.69
C ASP A 150 -43.61 -11.58 20.78
N TYR A 151 -43.02 -11.44 21.97
CA TYR A 151 -41.75 -10.72 22.16
C TYR A 151 -40.60 -11.41 21.43
N PHE A 152 -40.50 -12.73 21.50
CA PHE A 152 -39.48 -13.49 20.79
C PHE A 152 -39.64 -13.43 19.27
N ASN A 153 -40.89 -13.46 18.78
CA ASN A 153 -41.19 -13.36 17.35
C ASN A 153 -40.92 -11.95 16.79
N THR A 154 -41.07 -10.90 17.60
CA THR A 154 -40.74 -9.51 17.20
C THR A 154 -39.27 -9.14 17.45
N LEU A 155 -38.46 -10.02 18.04
CA LEU A 155 -37.01 -9.82 18.15
C LEU A 155 -36.40 -9.61 16.77
N THR A 156 -35.70 -8.49 16.58
CA THR A 156 -35.03 -8.13 15.34
C THR A 156 -33.60 -7.68 15.63
N ILE A 157 -32.74 -7.88 14.63
CA ILE A 157 -31.38 -7.36 14.60
C ILE A 157 -31.10 -6.77 13.20
N PRO A 158 -30.02 -6.00 13.02
CA PRO A 158 -29.56 -5.60 11.69
C PRO A 158 -29.30 -6.83 10.80
N THR A 159 -29.82 -6.82 9.58
CA THR A 159 -29.60 -7.88 8.58
C THR A 159 -28.44 -7.56 7.65
N THR A 160 -28.04 -6.29 7.57
CA THR A 160 -26.88 -5.83 6.81
C THR A 160 -26.09 -4.82 7.65
N VAL A 161 -24.78 -5.03 7.79
CA VAL A 161 -23.93 -4.30 8.72
C VAL A 161 -22.55 -4.01 8.11
N SER A 162 -21.90 -2.96 8.58
CA SER A 162 -20.51 -2.60 8.20
C SER A 162 -19.64 -2.29 9.42
N ASP A 163 -20.16 -2.47 10.63
CA ASP A 163 -19.47 -2.20 11.89
C ASP A 163 -20.11 -3.04 13.00
N ASP A 164 -19.41 -3.15 14.13
CA ASP A 164 -19.90 -3.88 15.31
C ASP A 164 -21.26 -3.35 15.74
N PHE A 165 -22.11 -4.24 16.27
CA PHE A 165 -23.45 -3.86 16.74
C PHE A 165 -23.85 -4.60 18.00
N ASP A 166 -24.73 -3.98 18.77
CA ASP A 166 -25.23 -4.56 20.01
C ASP A 166 -26.32 -5.59 19.72
N LEU A 167 -26.28 -6.68 20.48
CA LEU A 167 -27.30 -7.71 20.50
C LEU A 167 -28.19 -7.51 21.73
N PRO A 168 -29.52 -7.61 21.60
CA PRO A 168 -30.42 -7.57 22.75
C PRO A 168 -30.06 -8.65 23.78
N LYS A 169 -29.84 -8.23 25.03
CA LYS A 169 -29.54 -9.15 26.15
C LYS A 169 -30.78 -9.86 26.67
N GLU A 170 -31.92 -9.18 26.65
CA GLU A 170 -33.19 -9.62 27.23
C GLU A 170 -34.34 -9.28 26.27
N LEU A 171 -35.45 -10.01 26.38
CA LEU A 171 -36.67 -9.65 25.67
C LEU A 171 -37.24 -8.35 26.27
N LYS A 172 -37.47 -7.34 25.41
CA LYS A 172 -37.99 -6.03 25.83
C LYS A 172 -39.33 -6.19 26.56
N ASN A 173 -39.53 -5.44 27.64
CA ASN A 173 -40.73 -5.43 28.51
C ASN A 173 -40.99 -6.73 29.30
N THR A 174 -40.04 -7.66 29.28
CA THR A 174 -39.94 -8.80 30.21
C THR A 174 -38.53 -8.77 30.80
N GLU A 175 -38.25 -7.86 31.74
CA GLU A 175 -36.92 -7.58 32.34
C GLU A 175 -36.31 -8.78 33.13
N SER A 176 -36.62 -10.01 32.77
CA SER A 176 -36.17 -11.24 33.43
C SER A 176 -35.87 -12.39 32.47
N THR A 177 -36.14 -12.24 31.16
CA THR A 177 -35.94 -13.33 30.19
C THR A 177 -34.68 -13.07 29.34
N ALA A 178 -33.57 -13.72 29.74
CA ALA A 178 -32.28 -13.61 29.08
C ALA A 178 -32.25 -14.27 27.69
N ILE A 179 -31.57 -13.64 26.75
CA ILE A 179 -31.32 -14.14 25.39
C ILE A 179 -29.87 -14.63 25.32
N THR A 180 -29.69 -15.89 24.93
CA THR A 180 -28.36 -16.43 24.62
C THR A 180 -28.11 -16.37 23.12
N TRP A 181 -26.97 -15.80 22.73
CA TRP A 181 -26.57 -15.68 21.32
C TRP A 181 -25.48 -16.69 20.96
N SER A 182 -25.52 -17.16 19.71
CA SER A 182 -24.46 -17.97 19.10
C SER A 182 -24.34 -17.65 17.62
N THR A 183 -23.17 -17.88 17.05
CA THR A 183 -22.84 -17.64 15.64
C THR A 183 -22.50 -18.97 14.96
N GLU A 184 -22.83 -19.09 13.67
CA GLU A 184 -22.42 -20.22 12.85
C GLU A 184 -20.92 -20.14 12.47
N ASN A 185 -20.34 -18.93 12.48
CA ASN A 185 -18.94 -18.72 12.11
C ASN A 185 -18.33 -17.51 12.84
N GLU A 186 -17.51 -17.79 13.85
CA GLU A 186 -16.80 -16.77 14.64
C GLU A 186 -15.74 -16.01 13.83
N ASN A 187 -15.30 -16.53 12.68
CA ASN A 187 -14.36 -15.83 11.78
C ASN A 187 -15.03 -14.73 10.94
N ILE A 188 -16.37 -14.60 10.99
CA ILE A 188 -17.14 -13.53 10.32
C ILE A 188 -17.74 -12.60 11.37
N ILE A 189 -18.49 -13.15 12.33
CA ILE A 189 -19.00 -12.41 13.48
C ILE A 189 -18.72 -13.23 14.73
N LYS A 190 -17.94 -12.66 15.65
CA LYS A 190 -17.72 -13.19 17.00
C LYS A 190 -18.71 -12.55 17.97
N ILE A 191 -19.27 -13.33 18.88
CA ILE A 191 -20.13 -12.81 19.95
C ILE A 191 -19.29 -12.61 21.20
N GLU A 192 -19.28 -11.40 21.73
CA GLU A 192 -18.62 -11.05 22.97
C GLU A 192 -19.67 -10.72 24.04
N ASN A 193 -19.54 -11.35 25.20
CA ASN A 193 -20.52 -11.22 26.30
C ASN A 193 -20.05 -10.26 27.41
N SER A 194 -19.12 -9.34 27.12
CA SER A 194 -18.62 -8.37 28.10
C SER A 194 -19.39 -7.06 28.06
N GLY A 195 -19.93 -6.61 29.21
CA GLY A 195 -20.60 -5.32 29.37
C GLY A 195 -22.11 -5.45 29.63
N THR A 196 -22.85 -4.37 29.37
CA THR A 196 -24.29 -4.26 29.64
C THR A 196 -25.14 -5.04 28.64
N ASN A 197 -24.71 -5.15 27.37
CA ASN A 197 -25.33 -5.95 26.31
C ASN A 197 -24.28 -6.83 25.62
N PRO A 198 -24.62 -8.06 25.17
CA PRO A 198 -23.77 -8.82 24.27
C PRO A 198 -23.50 -8.04 22.97
N LYS A 199 -22.29 -8.16 22.43
CA LYS A 199 -21.87 -7.45 21.21
C LYS A 199 -21.53 -8.43 20.11
N ALA A 200 -21.97 -8.14 18.89
CA ALA A 200 -21.53 -8.81 17.67
C ALA A 200 -20.32 -8.05 17.09
N LEU A 201 -19.15 -8.67 17.18
CA LEU A 201 -17.88 -8.14 16.68
C LEU A 201 -17.64 -8.65 15.25
N ILE A 202 -17.47 -7.72 14.31
CA ILE A 202 -17.28 -8.06 12.90
C ILE A 202 -15.80 -8.30 12.59
N ALA A 203 -15.53 -9.38 11.86
CA ALA A 203 -14.26 -9.54 11.16
C ALA A 203 -14.37 -8.87 9.78
N PHE A 204 -13.72 -7.72 9.64
CA PHE A 204 -13.73 -6.93 8.41
C PHE A 204 -13.08 -7.66 7.23
N ASP A 205 -13.60 -7.42 6.02
CA ASP A 205 -13.12 -8.06 4.81
C ASP A 205 -13.32 -7.16 3.58
N ILE A 206 -12.60 -7.41 2.50
CA ILE A 206 -12.75 -6.73 1.20
C ILE A 206 -13.90 -7.32 0.36
N VAL A 207 -14.55 -8.40 0.83
CA VAL A 207 -15.72 -9.03 0.20
C VAL A 207 -16.89 -9.16 1.15
N GLU A 208 -18.10 -9.21 0.58
CA GLU A 208 -19.33 -9.45 1.34
C GLU A 208 -19.29 -10.82 2.02
N ARG A 209 -19.68 -10.87 3.30
CA ARG A 209 -19.79 -12.11 4.07
C ARG A 209 -21.20 -12.30 4.59
N LYS A 210 -21.66 -13.55 4.62
CA LYS A 210 -22.95 -13.92 5.22
C LYS A 210 -22.73 -14.89 6.36
N VAL A 211 -23.43 -14.68 7.47
CA VAL A 211 -23.37 -15.55 8.63
C VAL A 211 -24.75 -15.64 9.29
N LYS A 212 -25.05 -16.77 9.92
CA LYS A 212 -26.27 -16.92 10.71
C LYS A 212 -25.97 -16.73 12.19
N LEU A 213 -26.71 -15.82 12.81
CA LEU A 213 -26.77 -15.66 14.26
C LEU A 213 -28.01 -16.36 14.80
N LYS A 214 -27.91 -16.99 15.97
CA LYS A 214 -29.01 -17.70 16.62
C LYS A 214 -29.24 -17.13 18.02
N ALA A 215 -30.44 -16.57 18.23
CA ALA A 215 -30.96 -16.23 19.55
C ALA A 215 -31.67 -17.43 20.15
N THR A 216 -31.43 -17.70 21.44
CA THR A 216 -32.10 -18.77 22.19
C THR A 216 -32.72 -18.20 23.46
N VAL A 217 -34.02 -18.47 23.66
CA VAL A 217 -34.80 -18.06 24.83
C VAL A 217 -35.64 -19.26 25.27
N ASN A 218 -35.53 -19.68 26.54
CA ASN A 218 -36.33 -20.76 27.13
C ASN A 218 -36.44 -22.03 26.27
N GLY A 219 -35.33 -22.42 25.62
CA GLY A 219 -35.25 -23.60 24.74
C GLY A 219 -35.77 -23.39 23.31
N LYS A 220 -36.40 -22.25 23.00
CA LYS A 220 -36.79 -21.85 21.64
C LYS A 220 -35.63 -21.11 20.97
N SER A 221 -35.50 -21.25 19.66
CA SER A 221 -34.42 -20.60 18.89
C SER A 221 -34.93 -19.88 17.65
N LYS A 222 -34.35 -18.71 17.37
CA LYS A 222 -34.62 -17.92 16.17
C LYS A 222 -33.30 -17.62 15.47
N LYS A 223 -33.25 -17.84 14.16
CA LYS A 223 -32.07 -17.61 13.32
C LYS A 223 -32.23 -16.31 12.54
N PHE A 224 -31.12 -15.59 12.42
CA PHE A 224 -31.02 -14.36 11.66
C PHE A 224 -29.87 -14.50 10.67
N GLU A 225 -30.14 -14.25 9.39
CA GLU A 225 -29.09 -14.14 8.38
C GLU A 225 -28.59 -12.70 8.37
N VAL A 226 -27.28 -12.53 8.57
CA VAL A 226 -26.62 -11.23 8.63
C VAL A 226 -25.58 -11.17 7.52
N THR A 227 -25.65 -10.11 6.73
CA THR A 227 -24.70 -9.76 5.68
C THR A 227 -23.75 -8.68 6.19
N VAL A 228 -22.45 -8.99 6.24
CA VAL A 228 -21.39 -8.03 6.49
C VAL A 228 -20.92 -7.45 5.15
N LEU A 229 -21.01 -6.13 5.02
CA LEU A 229 -20.59 -5.41 3.83
C LEU A 229 -19.06 -5.40 3.70
N PRO A 230 -18.52 -5.42 2.47
CA PRO A 230 -17.10 -5.27 2.24
C PRO A 230 -16.62 -3.89 2.67
N VAL A 231 -15.37 -3.83 3.14
CA VAL A 231 -14.64 -2.59 3.33
C VAL A 231 -14.25 -2.06 1.97
N VAL A 232 -14.75 -0.87 1.66
CA VAL A 232 -14.53 -0.23 0.35
C VAL A 232 -13.42 0.82 0.38
N LYS A 233 -13.07 1.33 1.56
CA LYS A 233 -12.05 2.37 1.75
C LYS A 233 -11.42 2.28 3.13
N ILE A 234 -10.10 2.44 3.20
CA ILE A 234 -9.33 2.59 4.45
C ILE A 234 -8.40 3.79 4.30
N GLU A 235 -8.41 4.68 5.30
CA GLU A 235 -7.51 5.83 5.36
C GLU A 235 -6.59 5.72 6.58
N ILE A 236 -5.28 5.84 6.33
CA ILE A 236 -4.24 5.78 7.35
C ILE A 236 -3.45 7.08 7.34
N ASN A 237 -3.63 7.90 8.38
CA ASN A 237 -2.76 9.03 8.64
C ASN A 237 -1.43 8.52 9.22
N ASN A 238 -0.32 8.80 8.53
CA ASN A 238 1.05 8.47 8.94
C ASN A 238 1.77 9.67 9.57
N GLY A 239 1.14 10.84 9.59
CA GLY A 239 1.62 12.08 10.19
C GLY A 239 0.56 13.17 10.08
N PRO A 240 0.85 14.41 10.51
CA PRO A 240 -0.08 15.53 10.38
C PRO A 240 -0.42 15.85 8.92
N ASN A 241 0.52 15.60 7.99
CA ASN A 241 0.37 15.95 6.57
C ASN A 241 0.41 14.73 5.64
N ASP A 242 0.73 13.54 6.15
CA ASP A 242 0.95 12.34 5.35
C ASP A 242 -0.20 11.34 5.53
N LYS A 243 -0.80 10.94 4.40
CA LYS A 243 -1.98 10.06 4.40
C LYS A 243 -1.86 8.99 3.32
N LYS A 244 -2.13 7.75 3.68
CA LYS A 244 -2.26 6.61 2.76
C LYS A 244 -3.71 6.17 2.67
N VAL A 245 -4.23 6.02 1.46
CA VAL A 245 -5.62 5.61 1.20
C VAL A 245 -5.63 4.33 0.38
N TYR A 246 -6.38 3.35 0.86
CA TYR A 246 -6.71 2.13 0.13
C TYR A 246 -8.18 2.21 -0.30
N GLU A 247 -8.45 1.98 -1.57
CA GLU A 247 -9.79 1.86 -2.13
C GLU A 247 -9.94 0.48 -2.77
N PHE A 248 -10.99 -0.24 -2.39
CA PHE A 248 -11.25 -1.61 -2.83
C PHE A 248 -12.45 -1.64 -3.77
N THR A 249 -12.27 -2.32 -4.90
CA THR A 249 -13.34 -2.71 -5.80
C THR A 249 -13.43 -4.24 -5.85
N GLN A 250 -14.41 -4.77 -6.59
CA GLN A 250 -14.60 -6.21 -6.73
C GLN A 250 -13.35 -6.94 -7.26
N ASN A 251 -12.53 -6.27 -8.07
CA ASN A 251 -11.38 -6.86 -8.76
C ASN A 251 -10.12 -5.98 -8.75
N GLY A 252 -10.10 -4.91 -7.97
CA GLY A 252 -8.98 -3.98 -7.92
C GLY A 252 -8.75 -3.32 -6.57
N ILE A 253 -7.51 -2.89 -6.37
CA ILE A 253 -7.07 -2.11 -5.21
C ILE A 253 -6.37 -0.87 -5.74
N THR A 254 -6.81 0.30 -5.28
CA THR A 254 -6.08 1.54 -5.51
C THR A 254 -5.38 1.95 -4.22
N ILE A 255 -4.08 2.17 -4.30
CA ILE A 255 -3.26 2.66 -3.19
C ILE A 255 -2.80 4.07 -3.55
N LYS A 256 -3.10 5.05 -2.69
CA LYS A 256 -2.77 6.46 -2.89
C LYS A 256 -1.99 6.99 -1.70
N GLU A 257 -0.98 7.79 -1.97
CA GLU A 257 -0.16 8.46 -0.97
C GLU A 257 -0.26 9.97 -1.16
N PHE A 258 -0.61 10.66 -0.09
CA PHE A 258 -0.82 12.09 -0.05
C PHE A 258 0.16 12.76 0.90
N GLN A 259 0.58 13.96 0.53
CA GLN A 259 1.30 14.91 1.38
C GLN A 259 0.62 16.27 1.23
N ASP A 260 0.31 16.94 2.34
CA ASP A 260 -0.40 18.22 2.36
C ASP A 260 -1.70 18.18 1.53
N ASP A 261 -2.44 17.07 1.65
CA ASP A 261 -3.66 16.73 0.89
C ASP A 261 -3.50 16.68 -0.65
N LYS A 262 -2.28 16.75 -1.17
CA LYS A 262 -1.97 16.55 -2.58
C LYS A 262 -1.60 15.10 -2.83
N LEU A 263 -2.20 14.49 -3.85
CA LEU A 263 -1.82 13.15 -4.29
C LEU A 263 -0.40 13.21 -4.86
N LEU A 264 0.54 12.54 -4.20
CA LEU A 264 1.93 12.47 -4.64
C LEU A 264 2.17 11.28 -5.55
N ARG A 265 1.65 10.12 -5.14
CA ARG A 265 1.90 8.83 -5.78
C ARG A 265 0.68 7.95 -5.64
N GLY A 266 0.55 7.01 -6.58
CA GLY A 266 -0.49 6.01 -6.48
C GLY A 266 -0.28 4.86 -7.45
N ASN A 267 -0.79 3.71 -7.06
CA ASN A 267 -0.73 2.47 -7.82
C ASN A 267 -2.13 1.86 -7.89
N LEU A 268 -2.49 1.36 -9.06
CA LEU A 268 -3.71 0.60 -9.29
C LEU A 268 -3.34 -0.86 -9.58
N TYR A 269 -3.92 -1.75 -8.80
CA TYR A 269 -3.74 -3.19 -8.93
C TYR A 269 -5.05 -3.82 -9.36
N SER A 270 -4.96 -4.81 -10.25
CA SER A 270 -6.01 -5.81 -10.40
C SER A 270 -5.72 -6.99 -9.47
N TYR A 271 -6.74 -7.68 -8.98
CA TYR A 271 -6.54 -8.88 -8.17
C TYR A 271 -7.55 -9.99 -8.46
N THR A 272 -7.12 -11.23 -8.18
CA THR A 272 -8.00 -12.39 -8.01
C THR A 272 -8.01 -12.82 -6.56
N LEU A 273 -9.15 -13.24 -6.04
CA LEU A 273 -9.33 -13.62 -4.64
C LEU A 273 -9.34 -15.15 -4.47
N ASP A 274 -8.49 -15.65 -3.58
CA ASP A 274 -8.66 -16.94 -2.92
C ASP A 274 -9.31 -16.70 -1.55
N ASP A 275 -10.61 -16.92 -1.53
CA ASP A 275 -11.46 -16.67 -0.38
C ASP A 275 -11.15 -17.59 0.80
N THR A 276 -10.74 -18.83 0.51
CA THR A 276 -10.52 -19.88 1.51
C THR A 276 -9.29 -19.57 2.34
N ASN A 277 -8.22 -19.10 1.69
CA ASN A 277 -6.95 -18.82 2.33
C ASN A 277 -6.75 -17.34 2.70
N LYS A 278 -7.75 -16.48 2.44
CA LYS A 278 -7.65 -15.01 2.60
C LYS A 278 -6.42 -14.46 1.86
N GLN A 279 -6.30 -14.84 0.59
CA GLN A 279 -5.21 -14.44 -0.27
C GLN A 279 -5.70 -13.68 -1.50
N ILE A 280 -4.95 -12.68 -1.93
CA ILE A 280 -5.16 -11.97 -3.18
C ILE A 280 -3.93 -12.15 -4.07
N THR A 281 -4.15 -12.48 -5.34
CA THR A 281 -3.08 -12.43 -6.34
C THR A 281 -3.22 -11.16 -7.14
N VAL A 282 -2.27 -10.25 -6.97
CA VAL A 282 -2.32 -8.89 -7.50
C VAL A 282 -1.40 -8.73 -8.71
N ARG A 283 -1.76 -7.80 -9.60
CA ARG A 283 -0.94 -7.36 -10.73
C ARG A 283 -1.04 -5.83 -10.83
N LEU A 284 0.09 -5.14 -10.90
CA LEU A 284 0.11 -3.69 -11.12
C LEU A 284 -0.35 -3.40 -12.56
N THR A 285 -1.35 -2.53 -12.70
CA THR A 285 -1.91 -2.16 -14.01
C THR A 285 -1.59 -0.72 -14.39
N SER A 286 -1.58 0.18 -13.42
CA SER A 286 -1.45 1.62 -13.64
C SER A 286 -0.75 2.29 -12.47
N ALA A 287 -0.12 3.43 -12.77
CA ALA A 287 0.53 4.27 -11.77
C ALA A 287 0.13 5.74 -11.99
N PHE A 288 0.23 6.53 -10.92
CA PHE A 288 0.02 7.97 -10.97
C PHE A 288 1.27 8.65 -11.51
N SER A 289 1.12 9.40 -12.59
CA SER A 289 2.21 10.10 -13.27
C SER A 289 2.61 11.37 -12.52
N PRO A 290 3.85 11.86 -12.72
CA PRO A 290 4.27 13.17 -12.26
C PRO A 290 3.41 14.33 -12.81
N GLU A 291 2.73 14.11 -13.94
CA GLU A 291 1.83 15.07 -14.59
C GLU A 291 0.44 15.12 -13.95
N GLY A 292 0.19 14.32 -12.90
CA GLY A 292 -1.06 14.34 -12.16
C GLY A 292 -2.17 13.45 -12.76
N THR A 293 -1.82 12.49 -13.60
CA THR A 293 -2.77 11.62 -14.31
C THR A 293 -2.47 10.14 -14.08
N TRP A 294 -3.51 9.30 -14.13
CA TRP A 294 -3.33 7.84 -14.09
C TRP A 294 -3.03 7.32 -15.49
N ILE A 295 -1.93 6.58 -15.63
CA ILE A 295 -1.48 5.99 -16.90
C ILE A 295 -1.11 4.52 -16.71
N THR A 296 -1.11 3.74 -17.78
CA THR A 296 -0.70 2.32 -17.72
C THR A 296 0.75 2.18 -17.24
N ILE A 297 1.10 1.01 -16.71
CA ILE A 297 2.47 0.80 -16.22
C ILE A 297 3.52 0.92 -17.35
N GLU A 298 3.18 0.56 -18.59
CA GLU A 298 4.05 0.78 -19.75
C GLU A 298 4.24 2.26 -20.09
N GLU A 299 3.15 3.02 -20.12
CA GLU A 299 3.20 4.47 -20.36
C GLU A 299 4.00 5.16 -19.25
N TYR A 300 3.82 4.74 -18.00
CA TYR A 300 4.57 5.28 -16.87
C TYR A 300 6.08 5.10 -17.04
N TYR A 301 6.55 3.89 -17.33
CA TYR A 301 7.98 3.65 -17.53
C TYR A 301 8.53 4.29 -18.81
N SER A 302 7.71 4.42 -19.86
CA SER A 302 8.08 5.19 -21.06
C SER A 302 8.25 6.68 -20.74
N LEU A 303 7.29 7.28 -20.02
CA LEU A 303 7.33 8.67 -19.59
C LEU A 303 8.57 8.94 -18.72
N MET A 304 8.83 8.09 -17.72
CA MET A 304 10.02 8.23 -16.87
C MET A 304 11.32 8.11 -17.67
N THR A 305 11.36 7.22 -18.68
CA THR A 305 12.52 7.11 -19.59
C THR A 305 12.72 8.39 -20.39
N ASP A 306 11.66 8.94 -20.98
CA ASP A 306 11.73 10.15 -21.79
C ASP A 306 12.11 11.38 -20.95
N MET A 307 11.61 11.47 -19.71
CA MET A 307 12.01 12.51 -18.75
C MET A 307 13.50 12.43 -18.42
N ASN A 308 14.02 11.23 -18.10
CA ASN A 308 15.44 11.03 -17.79
C ASN A 308 16.34 11.35 -18.99
N ILE A 309 15.96 10.93 -20.20
CA ILE A 309 16.70 11.26 -21.42
C ILE A 309 16.67 12.75 -21.72
N THR A 310 15.54 13.42 -21.52
CA THR A 310 15.42 14.86 -21.73
C THR A 310 16.29 15.64 -20.76
N ALA A 311 16.31 15.25 -19.48
CA ALA A 311 17.18 15.85 -18.47
C ALA A 311 18.67 15.72 -18.84
N LEU A 312 19.10 14.50 -19.19
CA LEU A 312 20.48 14.23 -19.62
C LEU A 312 20.85 14.99 -20.90
N LYS A 313 19.94 15.06 -21.87
CA LYS A 313 20.14 15.83 -23.10
C LYS A 313 20.39 17.31 -22.79
N ASN A 314 19.53 17.92 -21.98
CA ASN A 314 19.68 19.32 -21.58
C ASN A 314 21.02 19.55 -20.86
N GLN A 315 21.48 18.59 -20.07
CA GLN A 315 22.79 18.64 -19.39
C GLN A 315 23.94 18.65 -20.37
N LEU A 316 24.00 17.65 -21.26
CA LEU A 316 25.10 17.52 -22.22
C LEU A 316 25.14 18.69 -23.21
N GLU A 317 23.97 19.14 -23.72
CA GLU A 317 23.88 20.31 -24.59
C GLU A 317 24.27 21.61 -23.86
N GLY A 318 23.93 21.72 -22.57
CA GLY A 318 24.35 22.85 -21.73
C GLY A 318 25.87 22.90 -21.53
N ILE A 319 26.50 21.74 -21.28
CA ILE A 319 27.95 21.60 -21.20
C ILE A 319 28.61 21.99 -22.53
N ASP A 320 28.11 21.45 -23.66
CA ASP A 320 28.64 21.76 -24.99
C ASP A 320 28.52 23.26 -25.33
N ALA A 321 27.40 23.88 -24.94
CA ALA A 321 27.19 25.31 -25.11
C ALA A 321 28.22 26.13 -24.31
N LEU A 322 28.52 25.77 -23.05
CA LEU A 322 29.57 26.43 -22.27
C LEU A 322 30.96 26.23 -22.88
N LEU A 323 31.30 25.01 -23.29
CA LEU A 323 32.60 24.69 -23.91
C LEU A 323 32.85 25.47 -25.21
N SER A 324 31.79 25.79 -25.96
CA SER A 324 31.85 26.60 -27.18
C SER A 324 32.13 28.09 -26.94
N LYS A 325 31.99 28.59 -25.71
CA LYS A 325 32.19 30.01 -25.40
C LYS A 325 33.68 30.40 -25.35
N PRO A 326 34.01 31.63 -25.77
CA PRO A 326 35.38 32.15 -25.65
C PRO A 326 35.75 32.48 -24.19
N THR A 327 34.77 32.83 -23.37
CA THR A 327 34.93 33.13 -21.93
C THR A 327 33.78 32.46 -21.18
N ILE A 328 34.06 31.89 -20.01
CA ILE A 328 33.06 31.25 -19.14
C ILE A 328 33.19 31.84 -17.73
N SER A 329 32.06 32.22 -17.14
CA SER A 329 31.97 32.68 -15.76
C SER A 329 31.36 31.64 -14.81
N ILE A 330 31.57 31.81 -13.51
CA ILE A 330 30.92 31.00 -12.47
C ILE A 330 29.39 31.14 -12.58
N ALA A 331 28.88 32.36 -12.75
CA ALA A 331 27.46 32.61 -12.90
C ALA A 331 26.83 31.85 -14.07
N GLU A 332 27.48 31.81 -15.24
CA GLU A 332 27.00 31.04 -16.39
C GLU A 332 27.07 29.53 -16.15
N THR A 333 28.12 29.07 -15.46
CA THR A 333 28.28 27.65 -15.09
C THR A 333 27.18 27.22 -14.13
N LYS A 334 26.91 28.02 -13.10
CA LYS A 334 25.80 27.86 -12.15
C LYS A 334 24.45 27.83 -12.86
N GLU A 335 24.22 28.75 -13.80
CA GLU A 335 22.95 28.83 -14.54
C GLU A 335 22.65 27.56 -15.35
N VAL A 336 23.69 26.93 -15.91
CA VAL A 336 23.56 25.65 -16.60
C VAL A 336 23.38 24.53 -15.59
N LEU A 337 24.25 24.44 -14.57
CA LEU A 337 24.30 23.30 -13.66
C LEU A 337 23.17 23.24 -12.62
N LYS A 338 22.52 24.37 -12.29
CA LYS A 338 21.40 24.41 -11.33
C LYS A 338 20.23 23.50 -11.72
N ASN A 339 20.06 23.21 -13.01
CA ASN A 339 18.97 22.36 -13.50
C ASN A 339 19.30 20.85 -13.37
N PHE A 340 20.51 20.51 -12.93
CA PHE A 340 21.02 19.14 -12.89
C PHE A 340 21.41 18.69 -11.48
N SER A 341 21.26 19.56 -10.48
CA SER A 341 21.40 19.19 -9.07
C SER A 341 20.06 18.96 -8.41
N HIS A 342 20.06 18.08 -7.41
CA HIS A 342 18.93 17.90 -6.50
C HIS A 342 18.76 19.07 -5.53
N GLU A 343 19.78 19.92 -5.40
CA GLU A 343 19.77 21.09 -4.53
C GLU A 343 19.35 22.35 -5.29
N ASP A 344 18.45 23.13 -4.69
CA ASP A 344 18.05 24.43 -5.21
C ASP A 344 19.18 25.44 -5.05
N MET A 345 19.95 25.64 -6.11
CA MET A 345 21.06 26.58 -6.15
C MET A 345 20.64 28.01 -6.53
N SER A 346 19.34 28.28 -6.69
CA SER A 346 18.88 29.60 -7.15
C SER A 346 19.25 30.74 -6.19
N GLY A 347 19.40 30.41 -4.90
CA GLY A 347 19.85 31.34 -3.86
C GLY A 347 21.36 31.45 -3.67
N TYR A 348 22.16 30.61 -4.33
CA TYR A 348 23.60 30.53 -4.09
C TYR A 348 24.33 31.73 -4.68
N THR A 349 25.22 32.32 -3.89
CA THR A 349 26.27 33.23 -4.38
C THR A 349 27.28 32.48 -5.25
N ASP A 350 28.09 33.20 -6.02
CA ASP A 350 29.13 32.57 -6.86
C ASP A 350 30.22 31.89 -6.01
N GLU A 351 30.50 32.41 -4.81
CA GLU A 351 31.44 31.81 -3.86
C GLU A 351 30.90 30.51 -3.26
N GLU A 352 29.63 30.49 -2.83
CA GLU A 352 28.98 29.27 -2.32
C GLU A 352 28.93 28.18 -3.39
N PHE A 353 28.50 28.54 -4.61
CA PHE A 353 28.49 27.60 -5.73
C PHE A 353 29.89 27.08 -6.06
N PHE A 354 30.90 27.94 -6.07
CA PHE A 354 32.27 27.52 -6.31
C PHE A 354 32.74 26.52 -5.25
N ASN A 355 32.52 26.83 -3.96
CA ASN A 355 32.98 26.00 -2.86
C ASN A 355 32.31 24.62 -2.82
N GLU A 356 31.03 24.54 -3.17
CA GLU A 356 30.30 23.26 -3.17
C GLU A 356 30.56 22.42 -4.45
N PHE A 357 30.66 23.06 -5.62
CA PHE A 357 30.64 22.33 -6.90
C PHE A 357 31.94 22.38 -7.70
N LEU A 358 32.80 23.39 -7.50
CA LEU A 358 34.02 23.56 -8.32
C LEU A 358 35.31 23.34 -7.54
N LYS A 359 35.33 23.64 -6.25
CA LYS A 359 36.53 23.64 -5.40
C LYS A 359 37.27 22.30 -5.42
N ASP A 360 36.55 21.19 -5.20
CA ASP A 360 37.14 19.85 -5.17
C ASP A 360 37.71 19.43 -6.54
N ALA A 361 37.01 19.77 -7.62
CA ALA A 361 37.44 19.45 -8.98
C ALA A 361 38.65 20.30 -9.43
N LEU A 362 38.74 21.54 -8.93
CA LEU A 362 39.80 22.49 -9.26
C LEU A 362 41.01 22.41 -8.33
N ASP A 363 40.87 21.82 -7.14
CA ASP A 363 41.85 21.80 -6.04
C ASP A 363 42.38 23.21 -5.73
N MET A 364 41.44 24.16 -5.56
CA MET A 364 41.74 25.59 -5.46
C MET A 364 40.70 26.33 -4.61
N GLU A 365 41.11 27.33 -3.84
CA GLU A 365 40.20 28.19 -3.07
C GLU A 365 39.55 29.28 -3.94
N TYR A 366 38.35 29.74 -3.58
CA TYR A 366 37.61 30.75 -4.36
C TYR A 366 38.41 32.06 -4.59
N ASN A 367 39.13 32.53 -3.57
CA ASN A 367 39.96 33.72 -3.67
C ASN A 367 41.18 33.53 -4.60
N GLU A 368 41.69 32.31 -4.73
CA GLU A 368 42.76 31.98 -5.67
C GLU A 368 42.22 31.94 -7.10
N PHE A 369 41.03 31.35 -7.28
CA PHE A 369 40.36 31.29 -8.59
C PHE A 369 40.00 32.69 -9.11
N THR A 370 39.41 33.54 -8.28
CA THR A 370 39.00 34.90 -8.67
C THR A 370 40.19 35.83 -8.95
N ALA A 371 41.39 35.51 -8.44
CA ALA A 371 42.62 36.24 -8.74
C ALA A 371 43.23 35.89 -10.10
N LEU A 372 42.78 34.81 -10.75
CA LEU A 372 43.22 34.42 -12.09
C LEU A 372 42.69 35.38 -13.16
N SER A 373 43.37 35.44 -14.31
CA SER A 373 42.83 36.16 -15.47
C SER A 373 41.53 35.51 -15.98
N PRO A 374 40.63 36.26 -16.65
CA PRO A 374 39.40 35.70 -17.20
C PRO A 374 39.61 34.50 -18.13
N GLN A 375 40.72 34.49 -18.88
CA GLN A 375 41.12 33.37 -19.73
C GLN A 375 41.53 32.15 -18.89
N GLU A 376 42.35 32.32 -17.86
CA GLU A 376 42.74 31.21 -16.97
C GLU A 376 41.54 30.64 -16.21
N GLN A 377 40.62 31.48 -15.73
CA GLN A 377 39.35 31.03 -15.13
C GLN A 377 38.54 30.20 -16.12
N THR A 378 38.44 30.66 -17.37
CA THR A 378 37.73 29.95 -18.44
C THR A 378 38.35 28.58 -18.71
N GLU A 379 39.67 28.50 -18.87
CA GLU A 379 40.35 27.23 -19.13
C GLU A 379 40.21 26.23 -17.97
N LYS A 380 40.22 26.72 -16.73
CA LYS A 380 39.95 25.90 -15.53
C LYS A 380 38.52 25.34 -15.53
N ILE A 381 37.52 26.17 -15.80
CA ILE A 381 36.12 25.72 -15.89
C ILE A 381 35.95 24.71 -17.05
N LYS A 382 36.54 24.99 -18.23
CA LYS A 382 36.50 24.05 -19.37
C LYS A 382 37.07 22.69 -19.01
N ALA A 383 38.18 22.64 -18.27
CA ALA A 383 38.77 21.38 -17.84
C ALA A 383 37.80 20.55 -16.98
N VAL A 384 37.10 21.18 -16.03
CA VAL A 384 36.09 20.52 -15.18
C VAL A 384 34.93 19.99 -16.03
N LEU A 385 34.37 20.82 -16.91
CA LEU A 385 33.25 20.44 -17.78
C LEU A 385 33.61 19.32 -18.77
N ILE A 386 34.85 19.32 -19.28
CA ILE A 386 35.36 18.24 -20.12
C ILE A 386 35.45 16.94 -19.31
N GLU A 387 35.99 17.00 -18.09
CA GLU A 387 36.13 15.81 -17.25
C GLU A 387 34.77 15.21 -16.88
N GLU A 388 33.80 16.06 -16.52
CA GLU A 388 32.41 15.66 -16.29
C GLU A 388 31.83 14.89 -17.50
N LYS A 389 32.01 15.42 -18.70
CA LYS A 389 31.54 14.76 -19.93
C LYS A 389 32.22 13.40 -20.16
N LYS A 390 33.52 13.29 -19.84
CA LYS A 390 34.25 12.01 -19.92
C LYS A 390 33.68 11.00 -18.92
N GLU A 391 33.44 11.42 -17.68
CA GLU A 391 32.87 10.54 -16.66
C GLU A 391 31.50 10.01 -17.08
N ILE A 392 30.64 10.88 -17.64
CA ILE A 392 29.35 10.49 -18.21
C ILE A 392 29.53 9.46 -19.33
N ALA A 393 30.44 9.69 -20.28
CA ALA A 393 30.72 8.73 -21.37
C ALA A 393 31.24 7.38 -20.84
N MET A 394 32.19 7.41 -19.91
CA MET A 394 32.77 6.21 -19.30
C MET A 394 31.74 5.41 -18.51
N SER A 395 30.75 6.07 -17.88
CA SER A 395 29.69 5.42 -17.12
C SER A 395 28.85 4.45 -17.95
N VAL A 396 28.75 4.70 -19.27
CA VAL A 396 28.06 3.84 -20.24
C VAL A 396 29.02 3.03 -21.11
N GLY A 397 30.30 2.97 -20.74
CA GLY A 397 31.32 2.19 -21.43
C GLY A 397 31.76 2.75 -22.78
N LEU A 398 31.52 4.04 -23.03
CA LEU A 398 31.99 4.73 -24.22
C LEU A 398 33.40 5.32 -24.01
N PRO A 399 34.16 5.58 -25.08
CA PRO A 399 35.42 6.32 -24.99
C PRO A 399 35.24 7.71 -24.37
N GLU A 400 36.26 8.21 -23.68
CA GLU A 400 36.28 9.55 -23.05
C GLU A 400 35.91 10.70 -24.01
N ASN A 401 36.20 10.53 -25.31
CA ASN A 401 35.93 11.53 -26.34
C ASN A 401 34.63 11.28 -27.12
N ALA A 402 33.71 10.47 -26.60
CA ALA A 402 32.42 10.19 -27.23
C ALA A 402 31.60 11.48 -27.45
N SER A 403 30.84 11.51 -28.55
CA SER A 403 29.97 12.64 -28.84
C SER A 403 28.74 12.64 -27.92
N THR A 404 28.10 13.80 -27.77
CA THR A 404 26.85 13.92 -27.02
C THR A 404 25.77 13.01 -27.60
N GLU A 405 25.68 12.89 -28.92
CA GLU A 405 24.74 12.00 -29.59
C GLU A 405 24.99 10.52 -29.27
N ASP A 406 26.26 10.08 -29.25
CA ASP A 406 26.62 8.70 -28.92
C ASP A 406 26.29 8.38 -27.46
N ILE A 407 26.62 9.30 -26.54
CA ILE A 407 26.28 9.18 -25.11
C ILE A 407 24.76 9.05 -24.94
N LEU A 408 23.98 9.95 -25.53
CA LEU A 408 22.52 9.93 -25.43
C LEU A 408 21.90 8.66 -26.03
N ALA A 409 22.44 8.16 -27.14
CA ALA A 409 21.95 6.95 -27.78
C ALA A 409 22.16 5.71 -26.89
N GLU A 410 23.33 5.58 -26.25
CA GLU A 410 23.61 4.44 -25.37
C GLU A 410 22.79 4.53 -24.07
N PHE A 411 22.66 5.72 -23.46
CA PHE A 411 21.76 5.91 -22.32
C PHE A 411 20.31 5.58 -22.64
N LYS A 412 19.82 6.01 -23.81
CA LYS A 412 18.46 5.68 -24.26
C LYS A 412 18.26 4.19 -24.35
N LYS A 413 19.22 3.46 -24.91
CA LYS A 413 19.19 2.00 -24.99
C LYS A 413 19.18 1.37 -23.58
N GLN A 414 20.01 1.85 -22.65
CA GLN A 414 20.05 1.32 -21.28
C GLN A 414 18.75 1.58 -20.51
N PHE A 415 18.22 2.81 -20.55
CA PHE A 415 16.94 3.13 -19.89
C PHE A 415 15.77 2.34 -20.49
N GLN A 416 15.74 2.15 -21.82
CA GLN A 416 14.72 1.31 -22.45
C GLN A 416 14.81 -0.16 -22.00
N GLN A 417 16.02 -0.71 -21.86
CA GLN A 417 16.22 -2.06 -21.33
C GLN A 417 15.77 -2.17 -19.87
N GLN A 418 16.09 -1.16 -19.06
CA GLN A 418 15.66 -1.09 -17.65
C GLN A 418 14.14 -0.98 -17.54
N ALA A 419 13.51 -0.10 -18.32
CA ALA A 419 12.06 0.06 -18.38
C ALA A 419 11.37 -1.24 -18.79
N ALA A 420 11.87 -1.94 -19.81
CA ALA A 420 11.32 -3.24 -20.22
C ALA A 420 11.38 -4.28 -19.09
N GLN A 421 12.48 -4.32 -18.33
CA GLN A 421 12.61 -5.20 -17.18
C GLN A 421 11.66 -4.79 -16.04
N GLN A 422 11.56 -3.51 -15.72
CA GLN A 422 10.67 -2.99 -14.68
C GLN A 422 9.20 -3.25 -15.02
N ILE A 423 8.80 -3.08 -16.29
CA ILE A 423 7.45 -3.44 -16.77
C ILE A 423 7.19 -4.93 -16.57
N LYS A 424 8.16 -5.79 -16.90
CA LYS A 424 8.04 -7.24 -16.72
C LYS A 424 7.88 -7.61 -15.26
N GLU A 425 8.72 -7.06 -14.37
CA GLU A 425 8.66 -7.27 -12.92
C GLU A 425 7.32 -6.75 -12.34
N ALA A 426 6.89 -5.56 -12.72
CA ALA A 426 5.66 -4.94 -12.24
C ALA A 426 4.39 -5.74 -12.62
N LYS A 427 4.39 -6.37 -13.79
CA LYS A 427 3.26 -7.18 -14.29
C LYS A 427 3.25 -8.61 -13.78
N GLU A 428 4.33 -9.03 -13.13
CA GLU A 428 4.42 -10.34 -12.53
C GLU A 428 3.34 -10.47 -11.44
N PRO A 429 2.51 -11.52 -11.47
CA PRO A 429 1.52 -11.73 -10.42
C PRO A 429 2.20 -12.14 -9.11
N HIS A 430 1.80 -11.50 -8.02
CA HIS A 430 2.25 -11.83 -6.68
C HIS A 430 1.06 -12.14 -5.79
N THR A 431 1.16 -13.21 -5.01
CA THR A 431 0.11 -13.64 -4.08
C THR A 431 0.42 -13.12 -2.69
N TYR A 432 -0.54 -12.46 -2.06
CA TYR A 432 -0.44 -11.92 -0.71
C TYR A 432 -1.53 -12.51 0.16
N SER A 433 -1.19 -12.92 1.38
CA SER A 433 -2.17 -13.02 2.45
C SER A 433 -2.56 -11.61 2.87
N TYR A 434 -3.85 -11.39 3.13
CA TYR A 434 -4.33 -10.08 3.58
C TYR A 434 -5.12 -10.18 4.88
N SER A 435 -5.16 -9.07 5.63
CA SER A 435 -6.01 -8.93 6.81
C SER A 435 -6.46 -7.48 6.97
N ILE A 436 -7.67 -7.30 7.49
CA ILE A 436 -8.16 -6.00 7.95
C ILE A 436 -8.32 -6.07 9.47
N ARG A 437 -7.71 -5.12 10.18
CA ARG A 437 -7.76 -5.05 11.64
C ARG A 437 -8.31 -3.70 12.06
N LYS A 438 -9.08 -3.70 13.14
CA LYS A 438 -9.58 -2.49 13.80
C LYS A 438 -8.79 -2.29 15.09
N ASP A 439 -8.23 -1.09 15.29
CA ASP A 439 -7.55 -0.76 16.55
C ASP A 439 -8.54 -0.36 17.66
N SER A 440 -8.02 0.00 18.83
CA SER A 440 -8.82 0.43 19.98
C SER A 440 -9.56 1.76 19.78
N GLU A 441 -9.12 2.58 18.82
CA GLU A 441 -9.75 3.86 18.46
C GLU A 441 -10.81 3.69 17.36
N GLY A 442 -10.94 2.47 16.81
CA GLY A 442 -11.89 2.11 15.77
C GLY A 442 -11.37 2.33 14.36
N LYS A 443 -10.08 2.65 14.18
CA LYS A 443 -9.45 2.84 12.88
C LYS A 443 -9.09 1.50 12.25
N LEU A 444 -9.37 1.38 10.95
CA LEU A 444 -9.05 0.18 10.17
C LEU A 444 -7.64 0.24 9.60
N TYR A 445 -6.99 -0.92 9.54
CA TYR A 445 -5.68 -1.13 8.94
C TYR A 445 -5.76 -2.28 7.96
N PHE A 446 -5.25 -2.07 6.75
CA PHE A 446 -5.08 -3.12 5.76
C PHE A 446 -3.62 -3.59 5.78
N GLY A 447 -3.42 -4.87 6.08
CA GLY A 447 -2.12 -5.52 6.06
C GLY A 447 -2.06 -6.57 4.96
N THR A 448 -0.97 -6.58 4.21
CA THR A 448 -0.65 -7.60 3.21
C THR A 448 0.72 -8.17 3.48
N THR A 449 0.93 -9.44 3.17
CA THR A 449 2.24 -10.10 3.26
C THR A 449 2.34 -11.10 2.11
N GLU A 450 3.37 -10.96 1.28
CA GLU A 450 3.60 -11.88 0.17
C GLU A 450 3.72 -13.32 0.68
N VAL A 451 3.09 -14.24 -0.04
CA VAL A 451 3.09 -15.67 0.29
C VAL A 451 4.28 -16.32 -0.37
N TYR A 452 5.01 -17.13 0.39
CA TYR A 452 6.11 -17.92 -0.14
C TYR A 452 5.64 -18.82 -1.29
N ASN A 453 6.33 -18.72 -2.43
CA ASN A 453 6.07 -19.53 -3.60
C ASN A 453 7.17 -20.59 -3.77
N PRO A 454 6.90 -21.87 -3.45
CA PRO A 454 7.88 -22.95 -3.54
C PRO A 454 8.30 -23.28 -4.99
N SER A 455 7.52 -22.86 -5.99
CA SER A 455 7.88 -23.05 -7.41
C SER A 455 8.99 -22.11 -7.89
N LYS A 456 9.24 -21.02 -7.16
CA LYS A 456 10.34 -20.08 -7.42
C LYS A 456 11.60 -20.50 -6.65
N ALA A 457 12.75 -20.02 -7.10
CA ALA A 457 13.95 -20.06 -6.26
C ALA A 457 13.74 -19.15 -5.02
N TRP A 458 14.36 -19.50 -3.90
CA TRP A 458 14.21 -18.73 -2.65
C TRP A 458 14.57 -17.23 -2.81
N TYR A 459 15.55 -16.90 -3.67
CA TYR A 459 15.97 -15.52 -3.98
C TYR A 459 15.09 -14.80 -5.03
N GLU A 460 14.09 -15.49 -5.62
CA GLU A 460 13.10 -14.91 -6.55
C GLU A 460 11.75 -14.63 -5.86
N ASN A 461 11.62 -15.00 -4.58
CA ASN A 461 10.48 -14.63 -3.76
C ASN A 461 10.65 -13.18 -3.28
N ARG A 462 9.62 -12.34 -3.41
CA ARG A 462 9.70 -10.93 -3.01
C ARG A 462 9.46 -10.82 -1.49
N GLY A 463 10.57 -10.87 -0.77
CA GLY A 463 10.63 -10.82 0.68
C GLY A 463 12.06 -10.81 1.18
N HIS A 464 12.22 -10.96 2.48
CA HIS A 464 13.51 -11.20 3.12
C HIS A 464 13.43 -12.49 3.94
N TRP A 465 14.59 -13.03 4.27
CA TRP A 465 14.73 -14.22 5.10
C TRP A 465 15.32 -13.78 6.42
N ASP A 466 14.73 -14.16 7.53
CA ASP A 466 15.23 -13.75 8.84
C ASP A 466 15.11 -14.83 9.91
N TYR A 467 15.89 -14.66 10.96
CA TYR A 467 15.88 -15.50 12.14
C TYR A 467 16.06 -14.64 13.38
N HIS A 468 15.15 -14.83 14.34
CA HIS A 468 15.22 -14.22 15.65
C HIS A 468 15.26 -15.34 16.69
N PRO A 469 16.38 -15.54 17.40
CA PRO A 469 16.52 -16.65 18.32
C PRO A 469 15.59 -16.47 19.52
N ALA A 470 14.99 -17.57 19.99
CA ALA A 470 14.08 -17.55 21.14
C ALA A 470 14.80 -17.38 22.49
N SER A 471 16.12 -17.59 22.51
CA SER A 471 17.01 -17.42 23.66
C SER A 471 18.32 -16.79 23.20
N SER A 472 19.11 -16.22 24.13
CA SER A 472 20.42 -15.65 23.80
C SER A 472 21.32 -16.67 23.10
N GLU A 473 21.75 -16.35 21.88
CA GLU A 473 22.76 -17.08 21.13
C GLU A 473 24.02 -16.21 21.03
N THR A 474 25.21 -16.82 21.01
CA THR A 474 26.46 -16.06 20.94
C THR A 474 26.72 -15.47 19.55
N SER A 475 26.22 -16.13 18.50
CA SER A 475 26.30 -15.66 17.12
C SER A 475 25.29 -16.39 16.25
N TRP A 476 24.54 -15.66 15.44
CA TRP A 476 23.55 -16.22 14.51
C TRP A 476 23.44 -15.38 13.24
N ILE A 477 22.87 -15.97 12.19
CA ILE A 477 22.57 -15.27 10.94
C ILE A 477 21.19 -14.65 11.12
N SER A 478 21.13 -13.33 11.23
CA SER A 478 19.88 -12.59 11.54
C SER A 478 19.00 -12.44 10.32
N ASP A 479 19.62 -12.17 9.17
CA ASP A 479 18.92 -11.88 7.94
C ASP A 479 19.73 -12.23 6.70
N MET A 480 19.00 -12.49 5.63
CA MET A 480 19.54 -12.68 4.30
C MET A 480 18.57 -12.13 3.25
N TYR A 481 19.12 -11.35 2.33
CA TYR A 481 18.42 -10.83 1.16
C TYR A 481 19.19 -11.19 -0.10
N ALA A 482 18.47 -11.50 -1.18
CA ALA A 482 19.09 -11.78 -2.47
C ALA A 482 18.21 -11.29 -3.61
N ARG A 483 18.85 -10.84 -4.69
CA ARG A 483 18.19 -10.45 -5.93
C ARG A 483 18.97 -10.93 -7.14
N LYS A 484 18.26 -11.52 -8.09
CA LYS A 484 18.80 -11.84 -9.41
C LYS A 484 18.77 -10.60 -10.30
N LEU A 485 19.92 -10.25 -10.85
CA LEU A 485 20.09 -9.15 -11.79
C LEU A 485 19.78 -9.63 -13.23
N PRO A 486 19.48 -8.71 -14.16
CA PRO A 486 19.16 -9.06 -15.55
C PRO A 486 20.25 -9.87 -16.27
N ASN A 487 21.51 -9.66 -15.90
CA ASN A 487 22.65 -10.40 -16.45
C ASN A 487 22.82 -11.82 -15.87
N GLY A 488 21.93 -12.23 -14.96
CA GLY A 488 21.95 -13.55 -14.32
C GLY A 488 22.74 -13.65 -13.01
N ILE A 489 23.50 -12.62 -12.63
CA ILE A 489 24.21 -12.60 -11.33
C ILE A 489 23.18 -12.48 -10.20
N ILE A 490 23.35 -13.27 -9.15
CA ILE A 490 22.56 -13.17 -7.93
C ILE A 490 23.39 -12.40 -6.91
N LYS A 491 23.01 -11.16 -6.61
CA LYS A 491 23.58 -10.38 -5.51
C LYS A 491 22.87 -10.73 -4.22
N SER A 492 23.60 -10.68 -3.12
CA SER A 492 23.03 -10.96 -1.81
C SER A 492 23.73 -10.19 -0.71
N ASP A 493 22.95 -9.89 0.33
CA ASP A 493 23.36 -9.35 1.60
C ASP A 493 23.09 -10.43 2.67
N LEU A 494 24.06 -10.67 3.54
CA LEU A 494 23.95 -11.61 4.67
C LEU A 494 24.42 -10.88 5.93
N SER A 495 23.61 -10.94 6.99
CA SER A 495 23.95 -10.31 8.25
C SER A 495 24.11 -11.34 9.36
N ILE A 496 25.19 -11.19 10.12
CA ILE A 496 25.49 -12.01 11.29
C ILE A 496 25.42 -11.09 12.51
N GLN A 497 24.64 -11.50 13.50
CA GLN A 497 24.54 -10.83 14.79
C GLN A 497 25.39 -11.59 15.81
N GLU A 498 26.20 -10.88 16.59
CA GLU A 498 27.06 -11.43 17.63
C GLU A 498 26.72 -10.81 18.98
N ASP A 499 26.47 -11.65 19.99
CA ASP A 499 26.29 -11.21 21.37
C ASP A 499 27.66 -11.04 22.04
N GLN A 500 27.99 -9.79 22.37
CA GLN A 500 29.21 -9.42 23.10
C GLN A 500 28.87 -8.89 24.49
N GLY A 501 28.19 -9.72 25.30
CA GLY A 501 27.91 -9.41 26.70
C GLY A 501 26.74 -8.42 26.86
N GLY A 502 25.68 -8.59 26.07
CA GLY A 502 24.49 -7.73 26.11
C GLY A 502 24.50 -6.59 25.09
N HIS A 503 25.57 -6.45 24.30
CA HIS A 503 25.64 -5.61 23.12
C HIS A 503 25.62 -6.47 21.85
N TYR A 504 24.67 -6.21 20.97
CA TYR A 504 24.54 -6.92 19.70
C TYR A 504 25.25 -6.15 18.58
N ASN A 505 26.39 -6.66 18.14
CA ASN A 505 27.08 -6.11 16.98
C ASN A 505 26.56 -6.77 15.70
N HIS A 506 26.26 -5.96 14.68
CA HIS A 506 25.82 -6.43 13.37
C HIS A 506 27.00 -6.43 12.42
N LYS A 507 27.30 -7.58 11.81
CA LYS A 507 28.24 -7.71 10.70
C LYS A 507 27.46 -7.94 9.41
N HIS A 508 27.57 -6.99 8.48
CA HIS A 508 26.90 -7.06 7.19
C HIS A 508 27.90 -7.45 6.10
N TYR A 509 27.58 -8.49 5.35
CA TYR A 509 28.40 -9.01 4.26
C TYR A 509 27.66 -8.84 2.94
N ARG A 510 28.33 -8.24 1.95
CA ARG A 510 27.85 -8.12 0.57
C ARG A 510 28.57 -9.08 -0.34
N GLY A 511 27.81 -9.74 -1.20
CA GLY A 511 28.37 -10.82 -2.00
C GLY A 511 27.52 -11.26 -3.18
N THR A 512 27.94 -12.39 -3.73
CA THR A 512 27.24 -13.06 -4.82
C THR A 512 26.93 -14.50 -4.46
N ILE A 513 25.85 -15.01 -5.05
CA ILE A 513 25.44 -16.40 -4.90
C ILE A 513 25.73 -17.15 -6.20
N THR A 514 26.27 -18.34 -6.05
CA THR A 514 26.47 -19.32 -7.13
C THR A 514 25.79 -20.63 -6.76
N GLY A 515 25.53 -21.49 -7.74
CA GLY A 515 24.84 -22.78 -7.53
C GLY A 515 23.44 -22.82 -8.15
N SER A 516 22.79 -23.97 -8.03
CA SER A 516 21.48 -24.25 -8.62
C SER A 516 20.80 -25.41 -7.89
N GLY A 517 19.47 -25.43 -7.89
CA GLY A 517 18.71 -26.50 -7.23
C GLY A 517 18.52 -26.17 -5.74
N PRO A 518 18.66 -27.15 -4.82
CA PRO A 518 18.47 -26.88 -3.40
C PRO A 518 19.69 -26.20 -2.75
N ASP A 519 20.89 -26.36 -3.31
CA ASP A 519 22.14 -25.93 -2.67
C ASP A 519 22.82 -24.78 -3.43
N TYR A 520 23.19 -23.76 -2.68
CA TYR A 520 23.83 -22.55 -3.17
C TYR A 520 25.02 -22.17 -2.29
N THR A 521 25.94 -21.38 -2.85
CA THR A 521 27.11 -20.86 -2.15
C THR A 521 27.11 -19.34 -2.24
N PHE A 522 27.08 -18.69 -1.09
CA PHE A 522 27.33 -17.26 -0.93
C PHE A 522 28.82 -17.02 -0.69
N ASN A 523 29.38 -16.04 -1.40
CA ASN A 523 30.70 -15.50 -1.15
C ASN A 523 30.58 -13.99 -0.98
N GLY A 524 30.98 -13.48 0.18
CA GLY A 524 30.82 -12.06 0.51
C GLY A 524 31.97 -11.48 1.31
N SER A 525 32.09 -10.17 1.22
CA SER A 525 33.02 -9.32 1.98
C SER A 525 32.23 -8.45 2.94
N ARG A 526 32.80 -8.17 4.11
CA ARG A 526 32.19 -7.30 5.10
C ARG A 526 32.19 -5.84 4.61
N GLU A 527 31.07 -5.13 4.79
CA GLU A 527 30.87 -3.79 4.23
C GLU A 527 31.83 -2.74 4.82
N ASP A 528 32.04 -2.75 6.14
CA ASP A 528 32.95 -1.83 6.85
C ASP A 528 34.40 -2.30 6.87
N ASN A 529 34.66 -3.56 6.50
CA ASN A 529 36.01 -4.13 6.43
C ASN A 529 36.14 -5.15 5.29
N PRO A 530 36.34 -4.70 4.04
CA PRO A 530 36.32 -5.59 2.86
C PRO A 530 37.34 -6.74 2.87
N GLY A 531 38.38 -6.65 3.70
CA GLY A 531 39.37 -7.72 3.91
C GLY A 531 38.84 -8.90 4.74
N GLU A 532 37.73 -8.74 5.45
CA GLU A 532 37.01 -9.81 6.13
C GLU A 532 36.03 -10.46 5.15
N GLN A 533 36.26 -11.74 4.82
CA GLN A 533 35.49 -12.49 3.84
C GLN A 533 34.87 -13.73 4.47
N ILE A 534 33.68 -14.08 4.00
CA ILE A 534 32.99 -15.30 4.40
C ILE A 534 32.50 -16.09 3.18
N THR A 535 32.40 -17.40 3.36
CA THR A 535 31.70 -18.30 2.44
C THR A 535 30.63 -19.05 3.22
N ALA A 536 29.40 -19.09 2.70
CA ALA A 536 28.28 -19.79 3.33
C ALA A 536 27.57 -20.70 2.34
N THR A 537 27.13 -21.88 2.81
CA THR A 537 26.22 -22.76 2.07
C THR A 537 24.79 -22.43 2.44
N ILE A 538 23.91 -22.33 1.44
CA ILE A 538 22.47 -22.10 1.60
C ILE A 538 21.73 -23.31 1.03
N THR A 539 20.84 -23.88 1.84
CA THR A 539 19.94 -24.95 1.41
C THR A 539 18.49 -24.45 1.45
N ASP A 540 17.83 -24.47 0.29
CA ASP A 540 16.40 -24.13 0.15
C ASP A 540 15.53 -25.34 0.49
N ASN A 541 14.83 -25.27 1.62
CA ASN A 541 14.01 -26.37 2.12
C ASN A 541 12.64 -26.49 1.41
N LYS A 542 12.32 -25.59 0.47
CA LYS A 542 11.05 -25.57 -0.29
C LYS A 542 9.77 -25.49 0.55
N ASN A 543 9.89 -25.01 1.78
CA ASN A 543 8.79 -24.90 2.75
C ASN A 543 8.70 -23.53 3.42
N GLY A 544 9.29 -22.49 2.81
CA GLY A 544 9.37 -21.15 3.39
C GLY A 544 10.48 -20.98 4.41
N THR A 545 11.46 -21.90 4.43
CA THR A 545 12.70 -21.74 5.20
C THR A 545 13.93 -21.98 4.32
N ILE A 546 15.03 -21.30 4.66
CA ILE A 546 16.37 -21.60 4.15
C ILE A 546 17.30 -21.91 5.31
N ARG A 547 18.19 -22.89 5.15
CA ARG A 547 19.29 -23.12 6.10
C ARG A 547 20.54 -22.47 5.55
N VAL A 548 21.17 -21.61 6.34
CA VAL A 548 22.42 -20.95 5.98
C VAL A 548 23.49 -21.35 6.97
N LYS A 549 24.63 -21.79 6.46
CA LYS A 549 25.78 -22.22 7.27
C LYS A 549 27.05 -21.57 6.77
N VAL A 550 27.71 -20.79 7.62
CA VAL A 550 29.05 -20.27 7.33
C VAL A 550 30.04 -21.42 7.35
N THR A 551 30.78 -21.57 6.26
CA THR A 551 31.77 -22.65 6.04
C THR A 551 33.20 -22.15 6.04
N SER A 552 33.42 -20.85 5.86
CA SER A 552 34.70 -20.18 5.97
C SER A 552 34.50 -18.75 6.49
N GLY A 553 35.44 -18.25 7.30
CA GLY A 553 35.40 -16.90 7.88
C GLY A 553 34.46 -16.73 9.08
N GLY A 554 33.89 -17.81 9.61
CA GLY A 554 32.99 -17.79 10.78
C GLY A 554 32.41 -19.18 11.10
N THR A 555 31.53 -19.26 12.09
CA THR A 555 30.88 -20.53 12.52
C THR A 555 29.35 -20.46 12.62
N ALA A 556 28.76 -19.31 12.30
CA ALA A 556 27.31 -19.09 12.42
C ALA A 556 26.52 -20.03 11.50
N GLU A 557 25.41 -20.55 12.03
CA GLU A 557 24.47 -21.39 11.31
C GLU A 557 23.05 -21.07 11.80
N SER A 558 22.12 -20.86 10.88
CA SER A 558 20.73 -20.57 11.23
C SER A 558 19.76 -21.10 10.17
N THR A 559 18.52 -21.36 10.59
CA THR A 559 17.41 -21.62 9.66
C THR A 559 16.51 -20.40 9.65
N LEU A 560 16.54 -19.67 8.54
CA LEU A 560 15.81 -18.43 8.35
C LEU A 560 14.43 -18.74 7.77
N THR A 561 13.45 -17.95 8.16
CA THR A 561 12.06 -18.06 7.68
C THR A 561 11.76 -16.93 6.70
N PHE A 562 10.96 -17.22 5.68
CA PHE A 562 10.53 -16.21 4.72
C PHE A 562 9.58 -15.21 5.37
N ARG A 563 9.85 -13.92 5.14
CA ARG A 563 8.95 -12.81 5.41
C ARG A 563 8.67 -12.05 4.12
N GLY A 564 7.45 -12.21 3.62
CA GLY A 564 6.99 -11.54 2.42
C GLY A 564 6.95 -10.02 2.59
N HIS A 565 7.20 -9.29 1.51
CA HIS A 565 6.99 -7.84 1.52
C HIS A 565 5.50 -7.52 1.53
N SER A 566 5.17 -6.35 2.04
CA SER A 566 3.83 -5.77 1.91
C SER A 566 3.66 -5.20 0.49
N LEU A 567 2.40 -5.12 0.07
CA LEU A 567 1.99 -4.57 -1.23
C LEU A 567 2.38 -3.10 -1.39
#